data_AF-A0A533VLC2-F1
#
_entry.id   AF-A0A533VLC2-F1
#
_cell.length_a   1.000
_cell.length_b   1.000
_cell.length_c   1.000
_cell.angle_alpha   90.00
_cell.angle_beta   90.00
_cell.angle_gamma   90.00
#
_symmetry.space_group_name_H-M   'P 1'
#
loop_
_entity.id
_entity.type
_entity.pdbx_description
1 polymer ?
#
loop_
_entity_poly.entity_id
_entity_poly.type
_entity_poly.pdbx_seq_one_letter_code
_entity_poly.pdbx_strand_id
1 'polypeptide(L)'
;MKYRSRTDIVAMVLESARAGATKTRIMYKAYLSHAQVTEYLKFLRERGLLIYEEGKQLYMMTERGFKFLNASNELNDLMIPKSKYYQSDLDIE
;
A
#
# COMPACT_ATOMS: atom_id res chain seq x y z
N MET A 1 -15.01 -11.58 -6.75
CA MET A 1 -14.45 -10.42 -6.03
C MET A 1 -13.13 -10.86 -5.39
N LYS A 2 -11.98 -10.31 -5.78
CA LYS A 2 -10.69 -10.68 -5.16
C LYS A 2 -10.64 -10.01 -3.79
N TYR A 3 -10.62 -10.80 -2.71
CA TYR A 3 -10.40 -10.26 -1.37
C TYR A 3 -9.00 -9.63 -1.32
N ARG A 4 -8.91 -8.40 -0.82
CA ARG A 4 -7.62 -7.75 -0.59
C ARG A 4 -6.99 -8.38 0.64
N SER A 5 -5.74 -8.82 0.50
CA SER A 5 -4.98 -9.30 1.64
C SER A 5 -4.60 -8.15 2.57
N ARG A 6 -4.20 -8.47 3.81
CA ARG A 6 -3.66 -7.47 4.73
C ARG A 6 -2.43 -6.76 4.13
N THR A 7 -1.61 -7.52 3.39
CA THR A 7 -0.43 -6.99 2.70
C THR A 7 -0.81 -5.99 1.62
N ASP A 8 -1.86 -6.26 0.83
CA ASP A 8 -2.36 -5.31 -0.18
C ASP A 8 -2.84 -4.01 0.49
N ILE A 9 -3.55 -4.10 1.61
CA ILE A 9 -4.01 -2.92 2.35
C ILE A 9 -2.82 -2.10 2.86
N VAL A 10 -1.81 -2.75 3.44
CA VAL A 10 -0.59 -2.09 3.90
C VAL A 10 0.11 -1.39 2.74
N ALA A 11 0.28 -2.06 1.60
CA ALA A 11 0.90 -1.48 0.42
C ALA A 11 0.14 -0.23 -0.06
N MET A 12 -1.19 -0.28 -0.13
CA MET A 12 -2.01 0.87 -0.53
C MET A 12 -1.91 2.03 0.46
N VAL A 13 -1.86 1.77 1.77
CA VAL A 13 -1.70 2.82 2.80
C VAL A 13 -0.33 3.48 2.68
N LEU A 14 0.74 2.69 2.55
CA LEU A 14 2.10 3.19 2.40
C LEU A 14 2.27 4.01 1.11
N GLU A 15 1.77 3.51 -0.02
CA GLU A 15 1.81 4.23 -1.30
C GLU A 15 1.04 5.55 -1.22
N SER A 16 -0.11 5.55 -0.54
CA SER A 16 -0.91 6.78 -0.32
C SER A 16 -0.16 7.84 0.50
N ALA A 17 0.74 7.43 1.38
CA ALA A 17 1.55 8.28 2.25
C ALA A 17 2.94 8.62 1.69
N ARG A 18 3.28 8.17 0.48
CA ARG A 18 4.61 8.33 -0.16
C ARG A 18 5.08 9.78 -0.25
N ALA A 19 4.16 10.69 -0.56
CA ALA A 19 4.41 12.14 -0.66
C ALA A 19 3.75 12.93 0.50
N GLY A 20 3.43 12.25 1.61
CA GLY A 20 2.61 12.81 2.66
C GLY A 20 1.11 12.79 2.32
N ALA A 21 0.29 12.35 3.26
CA ALA A 21 -1.16 12.38 3.09
C ALA A 21 -1.90 12.52 4.42
N THR A 22 -3.03 13.20 4.38
CA THR A 22 -3.96 13.23 5.52
C THR A 22 -4.60 11.86 5.71
N LYS A 23 -5.08 11.59 6.93
CA LYS A 23 -5.85 10.38 7.25
C LYS A 23 -6.99 10.14 6.26
N THR A 24 -7.75 11.19 5.94
CA THR A 24 -8.86 11.14 5.00
C THR A 24 -8.41 10.74 3.60
N ARG A 25 -7.30 11.29 3.09
CA ARG A 25 -6.79 10.93 1.76
C ARG A 25 -6.33 9.46 1.71
N ILE A 26 -5.70 8.98 2.77
CA ILE A 26 -5.31 7.56 2.90
C ILE A 26 -6.55 6.67 2.95
N MET A 27 -7.56 7.05 3.73
CA MET A 27 -8.81 6.31 3.87
C MET A 27 -9.49 6.07 2.51
N TYR A 28 -9.65 7.13 1.72
CA TYR A 28 -10.26 7.04 0.39
C TYR A 28 -9.39 6.24 -0.58
N LYS A 29 -8.08 6.52 -0.66
CA LYS A 29 -7.19 5.79 -1.58
C LYS A 29 -7.05 4.31 -1.24
N ALA A 30 -7.07 3.95 0.03
CA ALA A 30 -6.96 2.58 0.49
C ALA A 30 -8.33 1.90 0.67
N TYR A 31 -9.45 2.55 0.32
CA TYR A 31 -10.82 2.03 0.48
C TYR A 31 -11.05 1.43 1.89
N LEU A 32 -10.71 2.20 2.93
CA LEU A 32 -10.87 1.80 4.32
C LEU A 32 -11.99 2.57 4.98
N SER A 33 -12.68 1.96 5.95
CA SER A 33 -13.54 2.71 6.87
C SER A 33 -12.70 3.58 7.81
N HIS A 34 -13.34 4.55 8.46
CA HIS A 34 -12.68 5.38 9.48
C HIS A 34 -12.04 4.54 10.60
N ALA A 35 -12.72 3.46 11.04
CA ALA A 35 -12.19 2.56 12.06
C ALA A 35 -10.94 1.83 11.55
N GLN A 36 -11.03 1.23 10.36
CA GLN A 36 -9.93 0.48 9.75
C GLN A 36 -8.70 1.36 9.50
N VAL A 37 -8.86 2.54 8.90
CA VAL A 37 -7.70 3.42 8.64
C VAL A 37 -7.02 3.84 9.95
N THR A 38 -7.78 4.04 11.02
CA THR A 38 -7.21 4.39 12.34
C THR A 38 -6.33 3.26 12.88
N GLU A 39 -6.82 2.02 12.82
CA GLU A 39 -6.06 0.85 13.27
C GLU A 39 -4.81 0.61 12.43
N TYR A 40 -4.92 0.69 11.10
CA TYR A 40 -3.76 0.52 10.21
C TYR A 40 -2.72 1.63 10.39
N LEU A 41 -3.13 2.89 10.52
CA LEU A 41 -2.18 3.99 10.76
C LEU A 41 -1.46 3.83 12.10
N LYS A 42 -2.16 3.39 13.15
CA LYS A 42 -1.55 3.08 14.44
C LYS A 42 -0.53 1.94 14.29
N PHE A 43 -0.96 0.82 13.72
CA PHE A 43 -0.12 -0.36 13.51
C PHE A 43 1.16 -0.04 12.71
N LEU A 44 1.03 0.70 11.59
CA LEU A 44 2.18 1.02 10.74
C LEU A 44 3.14 2.02 11.40
N ARG A 45 2.63 2.93 12.24
CA ARG A 45 3.47 3.82 13.05
C ARG A 45 4.22 3.07 14.12
N GLU A 46 3.56 2.17 14.85
CA GLU A 46 4.20 1.32 15.87
C GLU A 46 5.30 0.42 15.26
N ARG A 47 5.15 0.02 14.00
CA ARG A 47 6.17 -0.72 13.24
C ARG A 47 7.24 0.17 12.60
N GLY A 48 7.15 1.49 12.73
CA GLY A 48 8.09 2.45 12.15
C GLY A 48 8.04 2.53 10.62
N LEU A 49 6.93 2.14 9.99
CA LEU A 49 6.71 2.22 8.55
C LEU A 49 6.09 3.56 8.12
N LEU A 50 5.41 4.23 9.05
CA LEU A 50 4.88 5.58 8.91
C LEU A 50 5.35 6.47 10.07
N ILE A 51 5.46 7.76 9.80
CA ILE A 51 5.50 8.81 10.82
C ILE A 51 4.30 9.74 10.64
N TYR A 52 3.94 10.45 11.72
CA TYR A 52 2.92 11.48 11.69
C TYR A 52 3.56 12.83 12.00
N GLU A 53 3.42 13.78 11.08
CA GLU A 53 3.91 15.15 11.24
C GLU A 53 2.76 16.02 11.77
N GLU A 54 2.69 16.18 13.09
CA GLU A 54 1.58 16.86 13.77
C GLU A 54 1.36 18.29 13.26
N GLY A 55 2.42 19.04 12.97
CA GLY A 55 2.32 20.41 12.45
C GLY A 55 1.64 20.51 11.07
N LYS A 56 1.71 19.45 10.26
CA LYS A 56 1.10 19.42 8.92
C LYS A 56 -0.13 18.51 8.83
N GLN A 57 -0.42 17.75 9.88
CA GLN A 57 -1.46 16.71 9.90
C GLN A 57 -1.28 15.67 8.79
N LEU A 58 -0.03 15.34 8.46
CA LEU A 58 0.34 14.41 7.39
C LEU A 58 0.96 13.14 7.96
N TYR A 59 0.56 12.02 7.38
CA TYR A 59 1.27 10.75 7.51
C TYR A 59 2.26 10.63 6.36
N MET A 60 3.51 10.33 6.70
CA MET A 60 4.61 10.21 5.74
C MET A 60 5.21 8.82 5.84
N MET A 61 5.48 8.20 4.70
CA MET A 61 6.21 6.94 4.65
C MET A 61 7.66 7.13 5.09
N THR A 62 8.15 6.23 5.93
CA THR A 62 9.57 6.20 6.34
C THR A 62 10.40 5.44 5.32
N GLU A 63 11.74 5.56 5.40
CA GLU A 63 12.64 4.72 4.61
C GLU A 63 12.41 3.22 4.84
N ARG A 64 12.08 2.83 6.08
CA ARG A 64 11.72 1.44 6.40
C ARG A 64 10.42 1.03 5.72
N GLY A 65 9.44 1.93 5.65
CA GLY A 65 8.20 1.75 4.87
C GLY A 65 8.48 1.52 3.40
N PHE A 66 9.37 2.30 2.79
CA PHE A 66 9.79 2.10 1.40
C PHE A 66 10.42 0.72 1.17
N LYS A 67 11.36 0.32 2.03
CA LYS A 67 12.01 -1.01 1.94
C LYS A 67 11.00 -2.14 2.06
N PHE A 68 10.05 -2.02 3.00
CA PHE A 68 8.98 -3.00 3.16
C PHE A 68 8.10 -3.10 1.91
N LEU A 69 7.68 -1.95 1.35
CA LEU A 69 6.83 -1.90 0.16
C LEU A 69 7.51 -2.56 -1.05
N ASN A 70 8.78 -2.25 -1.29
CA ASN A 70 9.54 -2.84 -2.40
C ASN A 70 9.66 -4.36 -2.26
N ALA A 71 10.06 -4.84 -1.08
CA ALA A 71 10.15 -6.28 -0.81
C ALA A 71 8.79 -6.98 -0.95
N SER A 72 7.70 -6.32 -0.53
CA SER A 72 6.34 -6.86 -0.69
C SER A 72 5.93 -6.98 -2.15
N ASN A 73 6.33 -6.02 -3.00
CA ASN A 73 6.02 -6.05 -4.43
C ASN A 73 6.83 -7.15 -5.15
N GLU A 74 8.13 -7.27 -4.85
CA GLU A 74 8.98 -8.34 -5.39
C GLU A 74 8.44 -9.73 -5.05
N LEU A 75 8.01 -9.95 -3.80
CA LEU A 75 7.39 -11.21 -3.40
C LEU A 75 6.09 -11.50 -4.15
N ASN A 76 5.25 -10.48 -4.35
CA ASN A 76 4.01 -10.62 -5.13
C ASN A 76 4.30 -10.98 -6.59
N ASP A 77 5.32 -10.39 -7.21
CA ASP A 77 5.71 -10.68 -8.59
C ASP A 77 6.22 -12.13 -8.76
N LEU A 78 6.94 -12.65 -7.75
CA LEU A 78 7.39 -14.05 -7.74
C LEU A 78 6.25 -15.05 -7.52
N MET A 79 5.20 -14.65 -6.79
CA MET A 79 4.04 -15.49 -6.50
C MET A 79 3.00 -15.56 -7.63
N ILE A 80 3.07 -14.66 -8.62
CA ILE A 80 2.20 -14.69 -9.79
C ILE A 80 2.96 -15.34 -10.96
N PRO A 81 2.62 -16.57 -11.38
CA PRO A 81 3.27 -17.19 -12.54
C PRO A 81 3.09 -16.30 -13.77
N LYS A 82 4.20 -15.93 -14.44
CA LYS A 82 4.19 -15.14 -15.69
C LYS A 82 3.47 -15.83 -16.87
N SER A 83 2.88 -17.01 -16.68
CA SER A 83 2.20 -17.78 -17.74
C SER A 83 0.86 -17.18 -18.20
N LYS A 84 0.36 -16.10 -17.58
CA LYS A 84 -0.88 -15.43 -18.01
C LYS A 84 -0.68 -14.23 -18.95
N TYR A 85 0.55 -13.85 -19.31
CA TYR A 85 0.85 -12.71 -20.17
C TYR A 85 1.28 -13.09 -21.61
N TYR A 86 1.13 -14.34 -22.03
CA TYR A 86 1.56 -14.83 -23.35
C TYR A 86 0.42 -15.16 -24.33
N GLN A 87 -0.82 -14.73 -24.07
CA GLN A 87 -1.96 -15.07 -24.95
C GLN A 87 -2.78 -13.89 -25.50
N SER A 88 -2.44 -12.62 -25.24
CA SER A 88 -3.22 -11.48 -25.77
C SER A 88 -2.65 -10.80 -27.00
N ASP A 89 -1.38 -11.05 -27.36
CA ASP A 89 -0.67 -10.21 -28.34
C ASP A 89 -0.31 -10.96 -29.63
N LEU A 90 -1.06 -12.01 -29.98
CA LEU A 90 -0.83 -12.79 -31.21
C LEU A 90 -1.98 -12.79 -32.24
N ASP A 91 -3.02 -11.98 -32.06
CA ASP A 91 -4.07 -11.84 -33.09
C ASP A 91 -4.31 -10.38 -33.47
N ILE A 92 -3.37 -9.78 -34.23
CA ILE A 92 -3.69 -8.82 -35.30
C ILE A 92 -2.68 -9.04 -36.43
N GLU A 93 -3.11 -9.83 -37.41
CA GLU A 93 -2.66 -9.72 -38.81
C GLU A 93 -3.46 -8.62 -39.51
#